data_AF-A0A6B2E720-F1
#
_entry.id   AF-A0A6B2E720-F1
#
_cell.length_a   1.000
_cell.length_b   1.000
_cell.length_c   1.000
_cell.angle_alpha   90.00
_cell.angle_beta   90.00
_cell.angle_gamma   90.00
#
_symmetry.space_group_name_H-M   'P 1'
#
loop_
_entity.id
_entity.type
_entity.pdbx_description
1 polymer ?
#
loop_
_entity_poly.entity_id
_entity_poly.type
_entity_poly.pdbx_seq_one_letter_code
_entity_poly.pdbx_strand_id
1 'polypeptide(L)'
;MKGLIGLVGILSVASAVAAQDSPKWGYECVQGRCRKVEAANRVDLVSLGVCRLFCGDDLGTLWPKPTGTVRVGNTLAHFDTDGILFKFPDYKNQQDFWEETHQRFLDQVKAKVRKNHVLRQGGKKVAVDILVDKDSLALDFNTDESYKVDVTEDVGNVAVKIVAPTYYGARHGVETLSQLIVYDDIRRELQIVSSVSIEDAPAFKHRGISHDTSRNYYSVEAIKRTIDALAMVKLNTYHWHITDSHSFPVVIKSQPDLADYGAYTPEQIYTAEDVRDVVKYSKIRGVRVIPEFDAPAHVGEGWQKKNLTVCFNAQPWSRYCVEPPCGQLDPSQDSLYDVLEDIYREFYEMFEEPFVFHMGGDEVSVSCWNSSSELQQWMLQRGWQLEESDFMRLWGHFQENALQRWDKVASEKLPIILWTSRLTDVPYVDDYLDKDRYIIQIWTKGDDPKIEDLLNRGFNLIFSNYDALYFDCGFQGWVADGHNWCSPYIGWQKVYDNSLSALAGSKVKQVLGAEAALWSEQADDSALDSRFWPRASALAERLWTDPTDSWRDAESRMLIHRERLVENGIAADSLQPQWCLQNEGDCPNLL
;
A
#
# COMPACT_ATOMS: atom_id res chain seq x y z
N MET A 1 79.15 -45.41 14.96
CA MET A 1 77.93 -45.97 15.58
C MET A 1 76.83 -44.91 15.46
N LYS A 2 75.74 -45.25 14.74
CA LYS A 2 74.37 -44.69 14.82
C LYS A 2 74.28 -43.14 14.90
N GLY A 3 73.91 -42.40 13.86
CA GLY A 3 72.69 -42.54 13.06
C GLY A 3 71.49 -41.96 13.83
N LEU A 4 70.98 -40.78 13.43
CA LEU A 4 69.54 -40.56 13.23
C LEU A 4 69.26 -39.26 12.48
N ILE A 5 68.46 -39.40 11.44
CA ILE A 5 67.85 -38.38 10.58
C ILE A 5 66.67 -37.76 11.34
N GLY A 6 66.52 -36.44 11.27
CA GLY A 6 65.33 -35.72 11.73
C GLY A 6 64.83 -34.79 10.63
N LEU A 7 63.86 -35.25 9.85
CA LEU A 7 63.11 -34.49 8.85
C LEU A 7 62.46 -33.26 9.51
N VAL A 8 62.72 -32.06 8.99
CA VAL A 8 61.86 -30.89 9.22
C VAL A 8 60.66 -31.04 8.29
N GLY A 9 59.59 -31.65 8.81
CA GLY A 9 58.30 -31.70 8.15
C GLY A 9 57.66 -30.31 8.18
N ILE A 10 57.49 -29.73 7.00
CA ILE A 10 56.54 -28.63 6.76
C ILE A 10 55.18 -29.17 7.16
N LEU A 11 54.66 -28.73 8.31
CA LEU A 11 53.25 -28.95 8.65
C LEU A 11 52.44 -28.11 7.68
N SER A 12 51.93 -28.79 6.65
CA SER A 12 50.77 -28.35 5.90
C SER A 12 49.63 -28.12 6.88
N VAL A 13 49.35 -26.85 7.20
CA VAL A 13 48.05 -26.45 7.75
C VAL A 13 47.05 -26.44 6.58
N ALA A 14 46.80 -27.62 6.04
CA ALA A 14 45.64 -27.91 5.25
C ALA A 14 44.79 -28.85 6.11
N SER A 15 43.47 -28.64 6.10
CA SER A 15 42.43 -29.46 6.76
C SER A 15 42.02 -29.02 8.17
N ALA A 16 41.27 -27.91 8.28
CA ALA A 16 40.33 -27.72 9.40
C ALA A 16 39.19 -26.70 9.15
N VAL A 17 38.83 -26.36 7.90
CA VAL A 17 37.69 -25.45 7.61
C VAL A 17 36.63 -26.09 6.69
N ALA A 18 36.63 -27.41 6.56
CA ALA A 18 35.77 -28.12 5.59
C ALA A 18 34.74 -29.08 6.23
N ALA A 19 34.33 -28.86 7.48
CA ALA A 19 33.46 -29.80 8.21
C ALA A 19 32.32 -29.16 9.01
N GLN A 20 31.86 -27.96 8.67
CA GLN A 20 30.61 -27.41 9.21
C GLN A 20 29.65 -27.06 8.06
N ASP A 21 28.48 -27.70 8.11
CA ASP A 21 27.29 -27.52 7.26
C ASP A 21 27.23 -28.21 5.90
N SER A 22 27.36 -29.54 5.85
CA SER A 22 26.62 -30.28 4.81
C SER A 22 25.11 -30.08 5.07
N PRO A 23 24.31 -29.55 4.13
CA PRO A 23 22.87 -29.40 4.33
C PRO A 23 22.25 -30.75 4.67
N LYS A 24 21.40 -30.79 5.71
CA LYS A 24 20.71 -32.01 6.15
C LYS A 24 19.41 -32.25 5.39
N TRP A 25 18.86 -31.18 4.82
CA TRP A 25 17.59 -31.17 4.11
C TRP A 25 17.77 -30.49 2.76
N GLY A 26 17.00 -30.95 1.79
CA GLY A 26 16.73 -30.24 0.54
C GLY A 26 15.28 -30.46 0.13
N TYR A 27 14.96 -30.06 -1.09
CA TYR A 27 13.62 -30.14 -1.63
C TYR A 27 13.60 -30.83 -2.99
N GLU A 28 12.48 -31.47 -3.29
CA GLU A 28 12.14 -32.00 -4.60
C GLU A 28 10.69 -31.62 -4.95
N CYS A 29 10.43 -31.38 -6.23
CA CYS A 29 9.09 -31.06 -6.69
C CYS A 29 8.28 -32.34 -6.94
N VAL A 30 7.17 -32.52 -6.23
CA VAL A 30 6.28 -33.67 -6.36
C VAL A 30 4.86 -33.17 -6.52
N GLN A 31 4.25 -33.43 -7.68
CA GLN A 31 2.88 -33.02 -8.00
C GLN A 31 2.64 -31.51 -7.79
N GLY A 32 3.60 -30.68 -8.22
CA GLY A 32 3.53 -29.23 -8.07
C GLY A 32 3.74 -28.72 -6.64
N ARG A 33 4.26 -29.54 -5.73
CA ARG A 33 4.57 -29.16 -4.35
C ARG A 33 6.01 -29.44 -3.96
N CYS A 34 6.59 -28.54 -3.18
CA CYS A 34 7.92 -28.69 -2.63
C CYS A 34 7.95 -29.62 -1.42
N ARG A 35 8.36 -30.87 -1.65
CA ARG A 35 8.51 -31.88 -0.59
C ARG A 35 9.91 -31.81 0.03
N LYS A 36 9.96 -31.67 1.35
CA LYS A 36 11.21 -31.70 2.12
C LYS A 36 11.76 -33.13 2.17
N VAL A 37 13.05 -33.29 1.87
CA VAL A 37 13.73 -34.60 1.84
C VAL A 37 15.09 -34.53 2.51
N GLU A 38 15.50 -35.65 3.13
CA GLU A 38 16.81 -35.77 3.75
C GLU A 38 17.91 -35.80 2.68
N ALA A 39 19.03 -35.11 2.96
CA ALA A 39 20.08 -34.90 1.99
C ALA A 39 21.01 -36.11 1.75
N ALA A 40 20.91 -37.15 2.57
CA ALA A 40 21.87 -38.26 2.62
C ALA A 40 22.10 -38.91 1.24
N ASN A 41 23.27 -38.62 0.64
CA ASN A 41 23.75 -39.14 -0.65
C ASN A 41 22.98 -38.68 -1.91
N ARG A 42 22.22 -37.58 -1.84
CA ARG A 42 21.55 -36.98 -3.01
C ARG A 42 22.36 -35.81 -3.57
N VAL A 43 22.55 -35.77 -4.88
CA VAL A 43 23.38 -34.77 -5.59
C VAL A 43 22.51 -33.69 -6.27
N ASP A 44 21.23 -33.98 -6.44
CA ASP A 44 20.21 -33.24 -7.18
C ASP A 44 19.33 -32.34 -6.29
N LEU A 45 19.69 -32.17 -5.02
CA LEU A 45 18.91 -31.34 -4.10
C LEU A 45 18.94 -29.87 -4.48
N VAL A 46 17.78 -29.24 -4.27
CA VAL A 46 17.60 -27.79 -4.39
C VAL A 46 17.15 -27.17 -3.07
N SER A 47 17.44 -25.89 -2.87
CA SER A 47 16.94 -25.13 -1.72
C SER A 47 15.43 -24.95 -1.80
N LEU A 48 14.80 -24.53 -0.68
CA LEU A 48 13.37 -24.22 -0.68
C LEU A 48 13.04 -23.14 -1.71
N GLY A 49 13.82 -22.06 -1.78
CA GLY A 49 13.60 -20.97 -2.72
C GLY A 49 13.66 -21.42 -4.19
N VAL A 50 14.64 -22.27 -4.53
CA VAL A 50 14.77 -22.83 -5.88
C VAL A 50 13.60 -23.76 -6.21
N CYS A 51 13.20 -24.61 -5.27
CA CYS A 51 12.03 -25.47 -5.47
C CYS A 51 10.76 -24.62 -5.69
N ARG A 52 10.51 -23.64 -4.83
CA ARG A 52 9.32 -22.78 -4.88
C ARG A 52 9.21 -21.94 -6.15
N LEU A 53 10.34 -21.62 -6.77
CA LEU A 53 10.39 -20.88 -8.02
C LEU A 53 9.81 -21.66 -9.20
N PHE A 54 10.11 -22.96 -9.32
CA PHE A 54 9.72 -23.77 -10.49
C PHE A 54 8.68 -24.87 -10.20
N CYS A 55 8.39 -25.15 -8.94
CA CYS A 55 7.49 -26.24 -8.60
C CYS A 55 6.03 -25.79 -8.69
N GLY A 56 5.34 -26.32 -9.71
CA GLY A 56 3.97 -25.94 -10.05
C GLY A 56 3.89 -25.45 -11.49
N ASP A 57 2.72 -24.96 -11.88
CA ASP A 57 2.48 -24.47 -13.24
C ASP A 57 2.92 -23.00 -13.41
N ASP A 58 3.12 -22.27 -12.31
CA ASP A 58 3.51 -20.86 -12.28
C ASP A 58 4.84 -20.63 -11.56
N LEU A 59 5.43 -19.44 -11.78
CA LEU A 59 6.57 -18.96 -11.00
C LEU A 59 6.15 -18.65 -9.56
N GLY A 60 6.38 -19.59 -8.64
CA GLY A 60 5.87 -19.53 -7.26
C GLY A 60 6.51 -18.47 -6.35
N THR A 61 7.53 -17.75 -6.81
CA THR A 61 8.07 -16.59 -6.08
C THR A 61 7.42 -15.27 -6.45
N LEU A 62 6.60 -15.23 -7.51
CA LEU A 62 5.96 -14.00 -7.98
C LEU A 62 4.75 -13.62 -7.14
N TRP A 63 4.77 -12.38 -6.66
CA TRP A 63 3.67 -11.70 -5.99
C TRP A 63 3.68 -10.18 -6.33
N PRO A 64 2.61 -9.64 -6.93
CA PRO A 64 1.51 -10.36 -7.57
C PRO A 64 1.95 -11.27 -8.73
N LYS A 65 1.13 -12.26 -9.09
CA LYS A 65 1.25 -12.97 -10.37
C LYS A 65 1.16 -11.97 -11.54
N PRO A 66 1.85 -12.23 -12.67
CA PRO A 66 1.62 -11.48 -13.90
C PRO A 66 0.23 -11.76 -14.51
N THR A 67 -0.34 -10.78 -15.21
CA THR A 67 -1.63 -10.93 -15.91
C THR A 67 -1.51 -11.41 -17.36
N GLY A 68 -0.37 -11.18 -17.99
CA GLY A 68 -0.15 -11.49 -19.41
C GLY A 68 0.55 -12.82 -19.64
N THR A 69 1.23 -12.92 -20.79
CA THR A 69 1.94 -14.14 -21.16
C THR A 69 3.17 -14.35 -20.29
N VAL A 70 3.27 -15.52 -19.66
CA VAL A 70 4.47 -15.98 -18.95
C VAL A 70 5.04 -17.20 -19.67
N ARG A 71 6.31 -17.13 -20.07
CA ARG A 71 7.06 -18.26 -20.61
C ARG A 71 8.35 -18.38 -19.85
N VAL A 72 8.56 -19.51 -19.19
CA VAL A 72 9.73 -19.72 -18.35
C VAL A 72 10.48 -20.99 -18.75
N GLY A 73 11.80 -20.91 -18.77
CA GLY A 73 12.69 -22.06 -18.87
C GLY A 73 12.79 -22.79 -17.53
N ASN A 74 13.68 -23.77 -17.44
CA ASN A 74 13.86 -24.61 -16.24
C ASN A 74 15.28 -24.54 -15.67
N THR A 75 16.05 -23.50 -15.99
CA THR A 75 17.44 -23.34 -15.58
C THR A 75 17.66 -22.05 -14.79
N LEU A 76 18.71 -22.09 -13.96
CA LEU A 76 19.18 -20.98 -13.14
C LEU A 76 20.63 -20.66 -13.44
N ALA A 77 20.96 -19.38 -13.39
CA ALA A 77 22.31 -18.87 -13.50
C ALA A 77 22.77 -18.29 -12.16
N HIS A 78 23.88 -18.80 -11.64
CA HIS A 78 24.58 -18.19 -10.51
C HIS A 78 25.23 -16.86 -10.95
N PHE A 79 25.14 -15.84 -10.11
CA PHE A 79 25.80 -14.54 -10.27
C PHE A 79 26.25 -13.95 -8.92
N ASP A 80 27.14 -12.96 -8.98
CA ASP A 80 27.54 -12.11 -7.85
C ASP A 80 26.84 -10.75 -7.92
N THR A 81 26.54 -10.11 -6.79
CA THR A 81 25.86 -8.80 -6.76
C THR A 81 26.65 -7.70 -7.46
N ASP A 82 27.98 -7.74 -7.41
CA ASP A 82 28.86 -6.77 -8.07
C ASP A 82 28.91 -6.96 -9.59
N GLY A 83 28.37 -8.08 -10.09
CA GLY A 83 28.22 -8.38 -11.51
C GLY A 83 26.92 -7.88 -12.13
N ILE A 84 26.07 -7.18 -11.38
CA ILE A 84 24.81 -6.60 -11.89
C ILE A 84 25.10 -5.22 -12.48
N LEU A 85 24.74 -5.02 -13.74
CA LEU A 85 24.99 -3.79 -14.49
C LEU A 85 23.69 -3.28 -15.09
N PHE A 86 23.21 -2.13 -14.63
CA PHE A 86 22.05 -1.46 -15.20
C PHE A 86 22.47 -0.46 -16.30
N LYS A 87 21.67 -0.44 -17.36
CA LYS A 87 21.68 0.58 -18.40
C LYS A 87 20.29 1.20 -18.47
N PHE A 88 20.22 2.49 -18.17
CA PHE A 88 18.98 3.26 -18.14
C PHE A 88 18.80 4.10 -19.41
N PRO A 89 17.56 4.50 -19.73
CA PRO A 89 17.31 5.54 -20.73
C PRO A 89 18.02 6.86 -20.35
N ASP A 90 18.56 7.57 -21.35
CA ASP A 90 19.18 8.88 -21.16
C ASP A 90 18.11 9.98 -21.14
N TYR A 91 17.28 9.96 -20.10
CA TYR A 91 16.21 10.93 -19.87
C TYR A 91 16.53 11.77 -18.65
N LYS A 92 16.70 13.08 -18.87
CA LYS A 92 17.17 14.02 -17.84
C LYS A 92 16.25 14.06 -16.62
N ASN A 93 14.92 13.99 -16.81
CA ASN A 93 13.98 14.11 -15.69
C ASN A 93 13.87 12.81 -14.87
N GLN A 94 14.44 11.70 -15.33
CA GLN A 94 14.32 10.39 -14.69
C GLN A 94 15.63 9.89 -14.07
N GLN A 95 16.73 10.65 -14.15
CA GLN A 95 18.06 10.18 -13.69
C GLN A 95 18.04 9.80 -12.19
N ASP A 96 17.63 10.71 -11.32
CA ASP A 96 17.52 10.45 -9.87
C ASP A 96 16.59 9.26 -9.56
N PHE A 97 15.51 9.13 -10.34
CA PHE A 97 14.54 8.05 -10.19
C PHE A 97 15.15 6.68 -10.52
N TRP A 98 15.98 6.61 -11.55
CA TRP A 98 16.70 5.39 -11.93
C TRP A 98 17.81 5.02 -10.93
N GLU A 99 18.54 6.00 -10.41
CA GLU A 99 19.57 5.78 -9.39
C GLU A 99 18.97 5.18 -8.11
N GLU A 100 17.86 5.73 -7.63
CA GLU A 100 17.14 5.22 -6.46
C GLU A 100 16.52 3.84 -6.72
N THR A 101 15.95 3.62 -7.91
CA THR A 101 15.42 2.30 -8.30
C THR A 101 16.53 1.23 -8.35
N HIS A 102 17.70 1.59 -8.87
CA HIS A 102 18.87 0.71 -8.89
C HIS A 102 19.29 0.34 -7.47
N GLN A 103 19.46 1.33 -6.60
CA GLN A 103 19.93 1.13 -5.24
C GLN A 103 18.95 0.23 -4.47
N ARG A 104 17.64 0.52 -4.55
CA ARG A 104 16.60 -0.30 -3.94
C ARG A 104 16.61 -1.74 -4.45
N PHE A 105 16.79 -1.96 -5.76
CA PHE A 105 16.90 -3.31 -6.32
C PHE A 105 18.10 -4.06 -5.72
N LEU A 106 19.26 -3.42 -5.62
CA LEU A 106 20.46 -4.03 -5.02
C LEU A 106 20.22 -4.38 -3.55
N ASP A 107 19.56 -3.50 -2.79
CA ASP A 107 19.26 -3.73 -1.38
C ASP A 107 18.30 -4.92 -1.20
N GLN A 108 17.27 -5.02 -2.05
CA GLN A 108 16.37 -6.19 -2.08
C GLN A 108 17.09 -7.49 -2.43
N VAL A 109 18.05 -7.47 -3.37
CA VAL A 109 18.83 -8.67 -3.73
C VAL A 109 19.75 -9.07 -2.58
N LYS A 110 20.40 -8.11 -1.91
CA LYS A 110 21.26 -8.36 -0.75
C LYS A 110 20.47 -8.87 0.46
N ALA A 111 19.26 -8.37 0.68
CA ALA A 111 18.38 -8.77 1.78
C ALA A 111 18.01 -10.27 1.77
N LYS A 112 17.99 -10.91 0.60
CA LYS A 112 17.75 -12.36 0.45
C LYS A 112 18.82 -13.24 1.11
N VAL A 113 20.02 -12.69 1.32
CA VAL A 113 21.16 -13.44 1.85
C VAL A 113 21.06 -13.50 3.37
N ARG A 114 21.03 -14.71 3.93
CA ARG A 114 20.97 -14.90 5.38
C ARG A 114 22.17 -14.27 6.08
N LYS A 115 21.90 -13.60 7.21
CA LYS A 115 22.94 -13.06 8.09
C LYS A 115 23.96 -14.16 8.44
N ASN A 116 25.24 -13.84 8.33
CA ASN A 116 26.39 -14.73 8.59
C ASN A 116 26.69 -15.81 7.52
N HIS A 117 25.98 -15.85 6.40
CA HIS A 117 26.37 -16.72 5.29
C HIS A 117 27.44 -16.04 4.42
N VAL A 118 28.52 -16.75 4.11
CA VAL A 118 29.51 -16.32 3.11
C VAL A 118 29.05 -16.80 1.74
N LEU A 119 28.82 -15.85 0.83
CA LEU A 119 28.42 -16.17 -0.54
C LEU A 119 29.56 -16.84 -1.30
N ARG A 120 29.23 -17.91 -2.04
CA ARG A 120 30.07 -18.42 -3.10
C ARG A 120 30.30 -17.29 -4.12
N GLN A 121 31.56 -17.11 -4.47
CA GLN A 121 31.99 -16.09 -5.43
C GLN A 121 32.02 -16.66 -6.85
N GLY A 122 31.76 -15.80 -7.83
CA GLY A 122 31.80 -16.08 -9.25
C GLY A 122 30.41 -16.07 -9.90
N GLY A 123 30.31 -16.73 -11.05
CA GLY A 123 29.07 -16.78 -11.82
C GLY A 123 29.05 -15.78 -12.98
N LYS A 124 27.86 -15.58 -13.53
CA LYS A 124 27.61 -14.76 -14.71
C LYS A 124 27.43 -13.30 -14.33
N LYS A 125 27.70 -12.39 -15.28
CA LYS A 125 27.25 -11.00 -15.15
C LYS A 125 25.77 -10.89 -15.51
N VAL A 126 25.04 -10.02 -14.83
CA VAL A 126 23.63 -9.73 -15.13
C VAL A 126 23.57 -8.33 -15.73
N ALA A 127 23.33 -8.23 -17.03
CA ALA A 127 23.21 -6.96 -17.73
C ALA A 127 21.72 -6.62 -17.91
N VAL A 128 21.26 -5.54 -17.27
CA VAL A 128 19.88 -5.09 -17.29
C VAL A 128 19.76 -3.85 -18.19
N ASP A 129 19.07 -3.98 -19.32
CA ASP A 129 18.77 -2.87 -20.23
C ASP A 129 17.31 -2.47 -20.08
N ILE A 130 17.08 -1.24 -19.60
CA ILE A 130 15.74 -0.68 -19.44
C ILE A 130 15.45 0.27 -20.59
N LEU A 131 14.31 0.06 -21.25
CA LEU A 131 13.80 0.90 -22.33
C LEU A 131 12.44 1.47 -21.93
N VAL A 132 12.35 2.80 -21.95
CA VAL A 132 11.11 3.54 -21.68
C VAL A 132 10.81 4.48 -22.85
N ASP A 133 9.55 4.55 -23.26
CA ASP A 133 9.14 5.32 -24.44
C ASP A 133 9.07 6.84 -24.20
N LYS A 134 8.85 7.27 -22.94
CA LYS A 134 8.56 8.67 -22.59
C LYS A 134 9.43 9.19 -21.45
N ASP A 135 9.97 10.40 -21.61
CA ASP A 135 10.56 11.20 -20.52
C ASP A 135 9.46 11.95 -19.75
N SER A 136 8.60 11.21 -19.06
CA SER A 136 7.52 11.76 -18.22
C SER A 136 7.45 11.04 -16.88
N LEU A 137 7.12 11.80 -15.84
CA LEU A 137 6.88 11.33 -14.48
C LEU A 137 5.43 11.61 -14.02
N ALA A 138 4.49 11.81 -14.95
CA ALA A 138 3.07 11.95 -14.63
C ALA A 138 2.52 10.66 -13.99
N LEU A 139 2.00 10.78 -12.77
CA LEU A 139 1.46 9.68 -11.97
C LEU A 139 0.01 9.99 -11.58
N ASP A 140 -0.93 9.54 -12.41
CA ASP A 140 -2.37 9.77 -12.29
C ASP A 140 -3.17 8.49 -12.60
N PHE A 141 -4.51 8.57 -12.73
CA PHE A 141 -5.37 7.43 -13.07
C PHE A 141 -5.15 6.85 -14.48
N ASN A 142 -4.39 7.52 -15.35
CA ASN A 142 -4.14 7.13 -16.73
C ASN A 142 -2.68 6.77 -17.00
N THR A 143 -1.82 6.81 -15.99
CA THR A 143 -0.44 6.33 -16.09
C THR A 143 -0.42 4.87 -16.52
N ASP A 144 0.29 4.59 -17.63
CA ASP A 144 0.47 3.25 -18.14
C ASP A 144 1.54 2.52 -17.32
N GLU A 145 1.10 1.51 -16.58
CA GLU A 145 1.92 0.69 -15.67
C GLU A 145 2.29 -0.66 -16.29
N SER A 146 2.02 -0.87 -17.59
CA SER A 146 2.36 -2.11 -18.29
C SER A 146 3.87 -2.22 -18.55
N TYR A 147 4.36 -3.46 -18.60
CA TYR A 147 5.76 -3.74 -18.92
C TYR A 147 5.96 -5.14 -19.49
N LYS A 148 7.14 -5.34 -20.07
CA LYS A 148 7.66 -6.64 -20.49
C LYS A 148 9.04 -6.87 -19.91
N VAL A 149 9.27 -8.05 -19.34
CA VAL A 149 10.59 -8.52 -18.89
C VAL A 149 10.98 -9.73 -19.71
N ASP A 150 12.10 -9.64 -20.41
CA ASP A 150 12.73 -10.78 -21.08
C ASP A 150 14.10 -11.04 -20.43
N VAL A 151 14.35 -12.27 -20.01
CA VAL A 151 15.65 -12.74 -19.51
C VAL A 151 16.15 -13.82 -20.45
N THR A 152 17.40 -13.68 -20.89
CA THR A 152 18.07 -14.64 -21.77
C THR A 152 19.49 -14.89 -21.31
N GLU A 153 19.91 -16.14 -21.32
CA GLU A 153 21.25 -16.55 -20.98
C GLU A 153 22.12 -16.64 -22.23
N ASP A 154 23.29 -16.00 -22.21
CA ASP A 154 24.34 -16.13 -23.23
C ASP A 154 25.65 -16.65 -22.58
N VAL A 155 26.70 -16.85 -23.38
CA VAL A 155 28.02 -17.30 -22.92
C VAL A 155 28.60 -16.27 -21.94
N GLY A 156 28.58 -16.62 -20.64
CA GLY A 156 29.13 -15.83 -19.55
C GLY A 156 28.24 -14.70 -18.99
N ASN A 157 27.09 -14.41 -19.62
CA ASN A 157 26.20 -13.33 -19.20
C ASN A 157 24.73 -13.78 -19.15
N VAL A 158 23.95 -13.10 -18.32
CA VAL A 158 22.47 -13.10 -18.35
C VAL A 158 22.05 -11.71 -18.81
N ALA A 159 21.41 -11.64 -19.97
CA ALA A 159 20.87 -10.40 -20.51
C ALA A 159 19.40 -10.27 -20.10
N VAL A 160 19.08 -9.18 -19.42
CA VAL A 160 17.73 -8.80 -19.00
C VAL A 160 17.32 -7.57 -19.79
N LYS A 161 16.14 -7.61 -20.40
CA LYS A 161 15.55 -6.48 -21.10
C LYS A 161 14.19 -6.15 -20.47
N ILE A 162 14.04 -4.92 -20.00
CA ILE A 162 12.77 -4.40 -19.48
C ILE A 162 12.28 -3.33 -20.43
N VAL A 163 11.06 -3.48 -20.96
CA VAL A 163 10.44 -2.52 -21.86
C VAL A 163 9.12 -2.06 -21.25
N ALA A 164 8.89 -0.75 -21.17
CA ALA A 164 7.63 -0.20 -20.69
C ALA A 164 7.32 1.16 -21.33
N PRO A 165 6.04 1.56 -21.42
CA PRO A 165 5.67 2.88 -21.94
C PRO A 165 6.09 4.04 -21.02
N THR A 166 6.22 3.80 -19.72
CA THR A 166 6.58 4.80 -18.71
C THR A 166 7.61 4.29 -17.72
N TYR A 167 8.22 5.21 -16.96
CA TYR A 167 9.08 4.88 -15.82
C TYR A 167 8.39 3.89 -14.85
N TYR A 168 7.10 4.10 -14.57
CA TYR A 168 6.35 3.34 -13.58
C TYR A 168 6.15 1.88 -13.98
N GLY A 169 5.83 1.62 -15.25
CA GLY A 169 5.79 0.25 -15.77
C GLY A 169 7.16 -0.43 -15.68
N ALA A 170 8.23 0.25 -16.09
CA ALA A 170 9.59 -0.31 -16.01
C ALA A 170 10.02 -0.58 -14.55
N ARG A 171 9.64 0.28 -13.61
CA ARG A 171 9.87 0.09 -12.17
C ARG A 171 9.18 -1.19 -11.66
N HIS A 172 7.95 -1.46 -12.09
CA HIS A 172 7.24 -2.71 -11.80
C HIS A 172 7.97 -3.92 -12.42
N GLY A 173 8.55 -3.76 -13.60
CA GLY A 173 9.43 -4.76 -14.22
C GLY A 173 10.68 -5.05 -13.39
N VAL A 174 11.33 -4.02 -12.83
CA VAL A 174 12.48 -4.19 -11.93
C VAL A 174 12.08 -4.90 -10.63
N GLU A 175 10.91 -4.56 -10.08
CA GLU A 175 10.34 -5.23 -8.92
C GLU A 175 10.11 -6.72 -9.21
N THR A 176 9.52 -7.06 -10.36
CA THR A 176 9.35 -8.46 -10.81
C THR A 176 10.69 -9.16 -11.05
N LEU A 177 11.68 -8.49 -11.65
CA LEU A 177 13.03 -9.04 -11.83
C LEU A 177 13.65 -9.48 -10.49
N SER A 178 13.49 -8.69 -9.43
CA SER A 178 14.02 -9.02 -8.11
C SER A 178 13.40 -10.31 -7.52
N GLN A 179 12.20 -10.67 -7.96
CA GLN A 179 11.48 -11.87 -7.52
C GLN A 179 11.88 -13.12 -8.32
N LEU A 180 12.52 -12.94 -9.48
CA LEU A 180 13.15 -14.01 -10.26
C LEU A 180 14.54 -14.41 -9.73
N ILE A 181 15.02 -13.69 -8.71
CA ILE A 181 16.28 -13.96 -8.02
C ILE A 181 15.98 -14.69 -6.71
N VAL A 182 16.64 -15.83 -6.52
CA VAL A 182 16.54 -16.66 -5.31
C VAL A 182 17.92 -16.86 -4.68
N TYR A 183 17.92 -17.05 -3.36
CA TYR A 183 19.10 -17.47 -2.63
C TYR A 183 19.08 -18.99 -2.43
N ASP A 184 20.10 -19.68 -2.95
CA ASP A 184 20.33 -21.10 -2.69
C ASP A 184 21.20 -21.22 -1.44
N ASP A 185 20.59 -21.57 -0.30
CA ASP A 185 21.27 -21.74 0.98
C ASP A 185 22.06 -23.06 1.09
N ILE A 186 21.84 -24.03 0.20
CA ILE A 186 22.62 -25.26 0.09
C ILE A 186 23.96 -24.95 -0.58
N ARG A 187 23.94 -24.22 -1.70
CA ARG A 187 25.15 -23.84 -2.46
C ARG A 187 25.76 -22.50 -2.00
N ARG A 188 25.05 -21.78 -1.14
CA ARG A 188 25.37 -20.43 -0.63
C ARG A 188 25.59 -19.44 -1.76
N GLU A 189 24.70 -19.42 -2.75
CA GLU A 189 24.84 -18.58 -3.95
C GLU A 189 23.53 -17.92 -4.34
N LEU A 190 23.61 -16.74 -4.97
CA LEU A 190 22.46 -16.10 -5.61
C LEU A 190 22.28 -16.64 -7.02
N GLN A 191 21.04 -16.90 -7.38
CA GLN A 191 20.64 -17.48 -8.66
C GLN A 191 19.50 -16.68 -9.28
N ILE A 192 19.53 -16.49 -10.59
CA ILE A 192 18.47 -15.86 -11.39
C ILE A 192 17.93 -16.86 -12.42
N VAL A 193 16.63 -16.79 -12.73
CA VAL A 193 16.04 -17.52 -13.87
C VAL A 193 16.79 -17.20 -15.16
N SER A 194 17.30 -18.22 -15.84
CA SER A 194 18.13 -18.05 -17.04
C SER A 194 17.36 -17.66 -18.30
N SER A 195 16.08 -18.05 -18.38
CA SER A 195 15.24 -17.80 -19.55
C SER A 195 13.81 -17.54 -19.10
N VAL A 196 13.32 -16.31 -19.28
CA VAL A 196 11.92 -15.99 -19.01
C VAL A 196 11.44 -14.87 -19.94
N SER A 197 10.16 -14.87 -20.28
CA SER A 197 9.46 -13.74 -20.91
C SER A 197 8.14 -13.54 -20.17
N ILE A 198 7.94 -12.34 -19.65
CA ILE A 198 6.76 -11.92 -18.88
C ILE A 198 6.21 -10.65 -19.52
N GLU A 199 4.93 -10.66 -19.87
CA GLU A 199 4.14 -9.47 -20.19
C GLU A 199 3.13 -9.25 -19.06
N ASP A 200 3.00 -8.01 -18.58
CA ASP A 200 2.22 -7.75 -17.38
C ASP A 200 1.65 -6.32 -17.36
N ALA A 201 0.46 -6.18 -16.76
CA ALA A 201 -0.24 -4.92 -16.54
C ALA A 201 -1.31 -5.08 -15.45
N PRO A 202 -1.63 -4.04 -14.67
CA PRO A 202 -2.63 -4.14 -13.61
C PRO A 202 -4.07 -4.20 -14.16
N ALA A 203 -4.93 -4.95 -13.48
CA ALA A 203 -6.37 -5.00 -13.74
C ALA A 203 -7.09 -3.69 -13.33
N PHE A 204 -6.68 -3.09 -12.21
CA PHE A 204 -7.26 -1.85 -11.69
C PHE A 204 -6.23 -0.72 -11.59
N LYS A 205 -6.67 0.51 -11.84
CA LYS A 205 -5.81 1.72 -11.91
C LYS A 205 -5.49 2.31 -10.54
N HIS A 206 -6.31 2.02 -9.53
CA HIS A 206 -6.21 2.56 -8.19
C HIS A 206 -6.05 1.43 -7.18
N ARG A 207 -4.85 1.32 -6.60
CA ARG A 207 -4.49 0.19 -5.74
C ARG A 207 -3.80 0.71 -4.51
N GLY A 208 -4.55 0.92 -3.44
CA GLY A 208 -4.07 1.71 -2.33
C GLY A 208 -4.27 1.15 -0.94
N ILE A 209 -3.82 1.98 -0.01
CA ILE A 209 -4.19 1.95 1.40
C ILE A 209 -4.64 3.35 1.80
N SER A 210 -5.57 3.45 2.75
CA SER A 210 -5.84 4.68 3.50
C SER A 210 -5.18 4.55 4.88
N HIS A 211 -4.40 5.56 5.26
CA HIS A 211 -3.64 5.58 6.49
C HIS A 211 -3.96 6.83 7.31
N ASP A 212 -4.62 6.61 8.44
CA ASP A 212 -4.93 7.63 9.43
C ASP A 212 -3.71 7.93 10.30
N THR A 213 -3.30 9.20 10.28
CA THR A 213 -2.17 9.71 11.07
C THR A 213 -2.59 10.80 12.07
N SER A 214 -3.89 10.93 12.29
CA SER A 214 -4.48 11.89 13.22
C SER A 214 -4.90 11.23 14.52
N ARG A 215 -5.62 10.10 14.47
CA ARG A 215 -6.01 9.37 15.70
C ARG A 215 -4.78 8.97 16.53
N ASN A 216 -3.70 8.60 15.86
CA ASN A 216 -2.37 8.50 16.44
C ASN A 216 -1.33 8.97 15.41
N TYR A 217 -0.23 9.54 15.91
CA TYR A 217 0.86 10.03 15.07
C TYR A 217 1.74 8.90 14.55
N TYR A 218 2.24 9.06 13.32
CA TYR A 218 3.23 8.17 12.71
C TYR A 218 4.47 8.92 12.24
N SER A 219 5.66 8.38 12.47
CA SER A 219 6.88 9.03 11.99
C SER A 219 6.98 9.01 10.46
N VAL A 220 7.66 10.02 9.89
CA VAL A 220 7.98 10.05 8.45
C VAL A 220 8.72 8.78 8.01
N GLU A 221 9.58 8.23 8.87
CA GLU A 221 10.28 6.97 8.61
C GLU A 221 9.31 5.79 8.50
N ALA A 222 8.32 5.69 9.39
CA ALA A 222 7.30 4.65 9.34
C ALA A 222 6.43 4.76 8.09
N ILE A 223 6.04 5.97 7.69
CA ILE A 223 5.32 6.23 6.44
C ILE A 223 6.14 5.77 5.24
N LYS A 224 7.42 6.16 5.16
CA LYS A 224 8.35 5.74 4.09
C LYS A 224 8.53 4.21 4.03
N ARG A 225 8.65 3.55 5.19
CA ARG A 225 8.73 2.08 5.27
C ARG A 225 7.46 1.41 4.73
N THR A 226 6.28 1.97 5.00
CA THR A 226 5.03 1.49 4.40
C THR A 226 5.04 1.66 2.88
N ILE A 227 5.51 2.79 2.36
CA ILE A 227 5.63 3.06 0.92
C ILE A 227 6.60 2.07 0.24
N ASP A 228 7.71 1.69 0.89
CA ASP A 228 8.60 0.64 0.38
C ASP A 228 7.87 -0.69 0.18
N ALA A 229 7.02 -1.06 1.13
CA ALA A 229 6.23 -2.28 1.08
C ALA A 229 5.10 -2.21 0.04
N LEU A 230 4.40 -1.07 -0.12
CA LEU A 230 3.47 -0.84 -1.23
C LEU A 230 4.15 -1.08 -2.59
N ALA A 231 5.35 -0.52 -2.74
CA ALA A 231 6.19 -0.69 -3.91
C ALA A 231 6.64 -2.14 -4.15
N MET A 232 6.78 -2.97 -3.11
CA MET A 232 7.15 -4.38 -3.25
C MET A 232 6.05 -5.23 -3.89
N VAL A 233 4.80 -4.77 -3.78
CA VAL A 233 3.62 -5.49 -4.26
C VAL A 233 2.86 -4.75 -5.35
N LYS A 234 3.42 -3.66 -5.88
CA LYS A 234 2.84 -2.84 -6.95
C LYS A 234 1.50 -2.15 -6.59
N LEU A 235 1.24 -1.95 -5.29
CA LEU A 235 0.25 -0.97 -4.85
C LEU A 235 0.79 0.43 -5.20
N ASN A 236 -0.08 1.29 -5.71
CA ASN A 236 0.29 2.56 -6.33
C ASN A 236 -0.36 3.78 -5.66
N THR A 237 -1.10 3.62 -4.56
CA THR A 237 -1.72 4.73 -3.82
C THR A 237 -1.46 4.65 -2.33
N TYR A 238 -1.05 5.78 -1.76
CA TYR A 238 -1.03 6.05 -0.33
C TYR A 238 -1.99 7.21 -0.07
N HIS A 239 -3.19 6.89 0.39
CA HIS A 239 -4.18 7.87 0.81
C HIS A 239 -3.86 8.26 2.26
N TRP A 240 -3.56 9.54 2.45
CA TRP A 240 -3.08 10.08 3.72
C TRP A 240 -4.20 10.87 4.40
N HIS A 241 -4.89 10.20 5.32
CA HIS A 241 -5.82 10.81 6.25
C HIS A 241 -5.01 11.51 7.36
N ILE A 242 -4.73 12.80 7.14
CA ILE A 242 -3.71 13.54 7.90
C ILE A 242 -4.28 14.41 9.03
N THR A 243 -5.61 14.59 9.08
CA THR A 243 -6.30 15.37 10.13
C THR A 243 -7.61 14.70 10.52
N ASP A 244 -7.97 14.81 11.80
CA ASP A 244 -9.24 14.33 12.36
C ASP A 244 -9.60 15.21 13.58
N SER A 245 -10.70 14.92 14.25
CA SER A 245 -11.10 15.50 15.54
C SER A 245 -10.02 15.36 16.63
N HIS A 246 -9.24 14.28 16.59
CA HIS A 246 -8.25 13.90 17.59
C HIS A 246 -6.95 14.71 17.54
N SER A 247 -6.47 15.03 16.33
CA SER A 247 -5.30 15.89 16.18
C SER A 247 -5.22 16.58 14.81
N PHE A 248 -4.42 17.65 14.76
CA PHE A 248 -4.05 18.36 13.55
C PHE A 248 -2.51 18.41 13.45
N PRO A 249 -1.85 17.35 12.97
CA PRO A 249 -0.40 17.26 12.95
C PRO A 249 0.26 18.03 11.81
N VAL A 250 -0.45 18.33 10.71
CA VAL A 250 0.15 19.03 9.55
C VAL A 250 0.30 20.54 9.79
N VAL A 251 1.46 21.10 9.48
CA VAL A 251 1.72 22.53 9.66
C VAL A 251 1.18 23.34 8.49
N ILE A 252 0.19 24.19 8.76
CA ILE A 252 -0.34 25.18 7.82
C ILE A 252 0.18 26.55 8.23
N LYS A 253 1.15 27.06 7.48
CA LYS A 253 1.93 28.25 7.82
C LYS A 253 1.07 29.52 7.95
N SER A 254 0.04 29.64 7.12
CA SER A 254 -0.94 30.72 7.15
C SER A 254 -1.92 30.61 8.33
N GLN A 255 -2.05 29.41 8.90
CA GLN A 255 -2.96 29.09 10.00
C GLN A 255 -2.22 28.32 11.12
N PRO A 256 -1.14 28.88 11.71
CA PRO A 256 -0.23 28.14 12.58
C PRO A 256 -0.91 27.57 13.83
N ASP A 257 -1.94 28.25 14.33
CA ASP A 257 -2.74 27.80 15.47
C ASP A 257 -3.34 26.39 15.26
N LEU A 258 -3.55 25.93 14.02
CA LEU A 258 -4.10 24.60 13.75
C LEU A 258 -3.17 23.51 14.30
N ALA A 259 -1.87 23.56 13.97
CA ALA A 259 -0.90 22.60 14.49
C ALA A 259 -0.47 22.92 15.92
N ASP A 260 -0.28 24.21 16.26
CA ASP A 260 0.18 24.62 17.59
C ASP A 260 -0.76 24.18 18.72
N TYR A 261 -2.08 24.08 18.44
CA TYR A 261 -3.09 23.62 19.39
C TYR A 261 -3.67 22.25 19.04
N GLY A 262 -3.38 21.71 17.86
CA GLY A 262 -3.98 20.47 17.38
C GLY A 262 -3.05 19.26 17.36
N ALA A 263 -1.74 19.46 17.29
CA ALA A 263 -0.80 18.34 17.35
C ALA A 263 -0.70 17.76 18.77
N TYR A 264 -0.46 16.45 18.87
CA TYR A 264 -0.29 15.78 20.17
C TYR A 264 0.90 16.31 20.97
N THR A 265 2.02 16.58 20.30
CA THR A 265 3.16 17.32 20.85
C THR A 265 3.79 18.21 19.78
N PRO A 266 4.62 19.20 20.15
CA PRO A 266 5.33 20.05 19.18
C PRO A 266 6.23 19.27 18.20
N GLU A 267 6.65 18.05 18.54
CA GLU A 267 7.47 17.19 17.69
C GLU A 267 6.63 16.22 16.83
N GLN A 268 5.38 15.95 17.21
CA GLN A 268 4.46 15.07 16.48
C GLN A 268 3.69 15.85 15.41
N ILE A 269 4.45 16.46 14.50
CA ILE A 269 3.95 17.27 13.39
C ILE A 269 4.49 16.78 12.05
N TYR A 270 3.85 17.23 10.97
CA TYR A 270 4.33 17.11 9.59
C TYR A 270 4.54 18.51 9.02
N THR A 271 5.80 18.88 8.79
CA THR A 271 6.13 20.13 8.11
C THR A 271 5.89 20.02 6.60
N ALA A 272 5.81 21.14 5.89
CA ALA A 272 5.71 21.13 4.44
C ALA A 272 6.92 20.44 3.78
N GLU A 273 8.10 20.48 4.41
CA GLU A 273 9.29 19.75 3.98
C GLU A 273 9.11 18.23 4.16
N ASP A 274 8.56 17.78 5.29
CA ASP A 274 8.27 16.36 5.53
C ASP A 274 7.27 15.81 4.51
N VAL A 275 6.20 16.56 4.24
CA VAL A 275 5.17 16.14 3.26
C VAL A 275 5.77 16.04 1.86
N ARG A 276 6.55 17.05 1.41
CA ARG A 276 7.22 17.00 0.09
C ARG A 276 8.23 15.85 0.00
N ASP A 277 8.94 15.57 1.09
CA ASP A 277 9.87 14.44 1.15
C ASP A 277 9.13 13.10 1.01
N VAL A 278 8.00 12.91 1.69
CA VAL A 278 7.14 11.72 1.52
C VAL A 278 6.58 11.62 0.10
N VAL A 279 6.09 12.73 -0.48
CA VAL A 279 5.55 12.77 -1.85
C VAL A 279 6.62 12.37 -2.87
N LYS A 280 7.82 12.97 -2.80
CA LYS A 280 8.94 12.63 -3.67
C LYS A 280 9.36 11.17 -3.50
N TYR A 281 9.48 10.69 -2.26
CA TYR A 281 9.84 9.32 -1.94
C TYR A 281 8.85 8.30 -2.53
N SER A 282 7.56 8.63 -2.46
CA SER A 282 6.45 7.85 -3.01
C SER A 282 6.46 7.84 -4.53
N LYS A 283 6.68 9.01 -5.16
CA LYS A 283 6.71 9.15 -6.62
C LYS A 283 7.83 8.30 -7.25
N ILE A 284 9.02 8.28 -6.67
CA ILE A 284 10.11 7.38 -7.12
C ILE A 284 9.67 5.91 -7.10
N ARG A 285 8.83 5.55 -6.14
CA ARG A 285 8.28 4.21 -5.92
C ARG A 285 7.00 3.91 -6.71
N GLY A 286 6.56 4.83 -7.58
CA GLY A 286 5.31 4.69 -8.32
C GLY A 286 4.08 4.66 -7.43
N VAL A 287 4.16 5.29 -6.26
CA VAL A 287 3.06 5.45 -5.31
C VAL A 287 2.62 6.92 -5.35
N ARG A 288 1.36 7.16 -5.69
CA ARG A 288 0.73 8.49 -5.57
C ARG A 288 0.37 8.74 -4.11
N VAL A 289 0.52 9.97 -3.65
CA VAL A 289 0.03 10.40 -2.34
C VAL A 289 -1.26 11.18 -2.56
N ILE A 290 -2.36 10.70 -2.00
CA ILE A 290 -3.65 11.40 -2.04
C ILE A 290 -3.85 12.03 -0.67
N PRO A 291 -3.80 13.36 -0.55
CA PRO A 291 -4.13 14.01 0.71
C PRO A 291 -5.63 13.98 0.96
N GLU A 292 -5.99 13.81 2.23
CA GLU A 292 -7.32 14.02 2.74
C GLU A 292 -7.34 15.15 3.76
N PHE A 293 -8.30 16.06 3.60
CA PHE A 293 -8.77 16.91 4.68
C PHE A 293 -10.24 16.61 4.90
N ASP A 294 -10.54 15.84 5.94
CA ASP A 294 -11.91 15.41 6.22
C ASP A 294 -12.75 16.57 6.76
N ALA A 295 -13.91 16.77 6.13
CA ALA A 295 -14.84 17.81 6.51
C ALA A 295 -16.27 17.51 6.01
N PRO A 296 -17.33 18.01 6.69
CA PRO A 296 -17.30 18.92 7.83
C PRO A 296 -17.31 18.24 9.21
N ALA A 297 -17.43 16.92 9.27
CA ALA A 297 -17.21 16.17 10.50
C ALA A 297 -15.69 15.96 10.75
N HIS A 298 -15.33 15.14 11.72
CA HIS A 298 -13.93 14.76 11.94
C HIS A 298 -12.98 15.98 12.11
N VAL A 299 -13.46 17.03 12.80
CA VAL A 299 -12.67 18.22 13.15
C VAL A 299 -12.81 18.57 14.62
N GLY A 300 -11.74 19.03 15.24
CA GLY A 300 -11.75 19.31 16.67
C GLY A 300 -10.49 20.02 17.14
N GLU A 301 -9.49 19.24 17.55
CA GLU A 301 -8.18 19.75 17.96
C GLU A 301 -7.57 20.67 16.88
N GLY A 302 -6.97 21.79 17.30
CA GLY A 302 -6.44 22.86 16.43
C GLY A 302 -7.42 23.99 16.13
N TRP A 303 -8.73 23.76 16.25
CA TRP A 303 -9.75 24.76 15.88
C TRP A 303 -10.20 25.68 17.03
N GLN A 304 -9.70 25.47 18.25
CA GLN A 304 -10.18 26.12 19.47
C GLN A 304 -10.04 27.65 19.47
N LYS A 305 -9.10 28.21 18.70
CA LYS A 305 -8.88 29.66 18.59
C LYS A 305 -9.70 30.33 17.48
N LYS A 306 -10.39 29.54 16.64
CA LYS A 306 -11.07 30.07 15.44
C LYS A 306 -12.56 30.32 15.65
N ASN A 307 -13.19 29.63 16.60
CA ASN A 307 -14.64 29.67 16.81
C ASN A 307 -15.44 29.30 15.53
N LEU A 308 -14.96 28.27 14.82
CA LEU A 308 -15.54 27.78 13.56
C LEU A 308 -16.04 26.34 13.66
N THR A 309 -16.06 25.77 14.87
CA THR A 309 -16.53 24.41 15.14
C THR A 309 -17.69 24.45 16.12
N VAL A 310 -18.65 23.57 15.93
CA VAL A 310 -19.70 23.26 16.91
C VAL A 310 -19.46 21.86 17.49
N CYS A 311 -20.08 21.62 18.65
CA CYS A 311 -20.06 20.35 19.39
C CYS A 311 -18.66 19.78 19.72
N PHE A 312 -17.59 20.58 19.64
CA PHE A 312 -16.26 20.12 20.00
C PHE A 312 -16.24 19.62 21.47
N ASN A 313 -15.88 18.35 21.64
CA ASN A 313 -15.89 17.64 22.93
C ASN A 313 -17.26 17.68 23.66
N ALA A 314 -18.37 17.71 22.92
CA ALA A 314 -19.71 17.66 23.50
C ALA A 314 -19.96 16.35 24.25
N GLN A 315 -20.66 16.42 25.39
CA GLN A 315 -20.96 15.27 26.24
C GLN A 315 -22.47 15.14 26.55
N PRO A 316 -23.01 13.91 26.68
CA PRO A 316 -22.36 12.63 26.35
C PRO A 316 -22.12 12.52 24.83
N TRP A 317 -20.89 12.17 24.44
CA TRP A 317 -20.45 12.19 23.04
C TRP A 317 -21.35 11.37 22.12
N SER A 318 -21.88 10.24 22.61
CA SER A 318 -22.72 9.30 21.86
C SER A 318 -24.06 9.88 21.36
N ARG A 319 -24.40 11.11 21.74
CA ARG A 319 -25.57 11.85 21.20
C ARG A 319 -25.23 12.72 20.00
N TYR A 320 -23.95 13.04 19.82
CA TYR A 320 -23.51 14.09 18.91
C TYR A 320 -22.52 13.59 17.86
N CYS A 321 -21.88 12.44 18.07
CA CYS A 321 -20.90 11.87 17.14
C CYS A 321 -20.82 10.34 17.29
N VAL A 322 -20.14 9.70 16.35
CA VAL A 322 -19.90 8.24 16.32
C VAL A 322 -18.82 7.82 17.31
N GLU A 323 -17.84 8.70 17.57
CA GLU A 323 -16.77 8.50 18.53
C GLU A 323 -16.29 9.82 19.16
N PRO A 324 -15.78 9.81 20.41
CA PRO A 324 -15.20 10.99 21.02
C PRO A 324 -13.76 11.27 20.52
N PRO A 325 -13.32 12.55 20.47
CA PRO A 325 -14.11 13.74 20.76
C PRO A 325 -15.04 14.10 19.60
N CYS A 326 -16.28 14.48 19.91
CA CYS A 326 -17.14 15.07 18.87
C CYS A 326 -16.54 16.39 18.37
N GLY A 327 -16.94 16.79 17.16
CA GLY A 327 -16.71 18.13 16.63
C GLY A 327 -17.04 18.20 15.15
N GLN A 328 -17.63 19.32 14.71
CA GLN A 328 -17.93 19.59 13.29
C GLN A 328 -17.71 21.06 12.96
N LEU A 329 -17.34 21.37 11.73
CA LEU A 329 -17.30 22.74 11.25
C LEU A 329 -18.70 23.37 11.27
N ASP A 330 -18.77 24.68 11.47
CA ASP A 330 -19.99 25.49 11.38
C ASP A 330 -20.13 26.12 9.98
N PRO A 331 -20.95 25.57 9.07
CA PRO A 331 -21.06 26.05 7.71
C PRO A 331 -21.69 27.45 7.58
N SER A 332 -22.26 27.98 8.66
CA SER A 332 -22.88 29.31 8.67
C SER A 332 -21.88 30.46 8.72
N GLN A 333 -20.61 30.18 9.06
CA GLN A 333 -19.56 31.18 9.22
C GLN A 333 -18.82 31.40 7.91
N ASP A 334 -18.93 32.58 7.30
CA ASP A 334 -18.23 32.87 6.03
C ASP A 334 -16.69 32.75 6.17
N SER A 335 -16.14 33.15 7.33
CA SER A 335 -14.70 33.05 7.62
C SER A 335 -14.17 31.62 7.68
N LEU A 336 -15.05 30.62 7.80
CA LEU A 336 -14.66 29.21 7.70
C LEU A 336 -14.03 28.92 6.34
N TYR A 337 -14.68 29.40 5.29
CA TYR A 337 -14.25 29.11 3.93
C TYR A 337 -12.95 29.84 3.56
N ASP A 338 -12.60 30.91 4.27
CA ASP A 338 -11.28 31.56 4.11
C ASP A 338 -10.17 30.70 4.72
N VAL A 339 -10.42 30.13 5.91
CA VAL A 339 -9.48 29.18 6.55
C VAL A 339 -9.34 27.90 5.72
N LEU A 340 -10.43 27.38 5.15
CA LEU A 340 -10.36 26.25 4.23
C LEU A 340 -9.58 26.59 2.96
N GLU A 341 -9.75 27.78 2.38
CA GLU A 341 -8.96 28.21 1.22
C GLU A 341 -7.46 28.22 1.53
N ASP A 342 -7.08 28.67 2.73
CA ASP A 342 -5.69 28.67 3.22
C ASP A 342 -5.14 27.25 3.38
N ILE A 343 -5.90 26.35 4.02
CA ILE A 343 -5.53 24.93 4.17
C ILE A 343 -5.35 24.30 2.79
N TYR A 344 -6.33 24.46 1.89
CA TYR A 344 -6.30 23.88 0.55
C TYR A 344 -5.14 24.41 -0.28
N ARG A 345 -4.81 25.70 -0.17
CA ARG A 345 -3.65 26.30 -0.83
C ARG A 345 -2.35 25.63 -0.43
N GLU A 346 -2.13 25.50 0.88
CA GLU A 346 -0.89 24.89 1.35
C GLU A 346 -0.85 23.38 1.09
N PHE A 347 -1.98 22.68 1.19
CA PHE A 347 -2.07 21.27 0.77
C PHE A 347 -1.71 21.13 -0.72
N TYR A 348 -2.32 21.92 -1.61
CA TYR A 348 -2.02 21.87 -3.04
C TYR A 348 -0.53 22.10 -3.33
N GLU A 349 0.11 23.04 -2.63
CA GLU A 349 1.55 23.33 -2.78
C GLU A 349 2.46 22.26 -2.17
N MET A 350 2.16 21.74 -0.97
CA MET A 350 3.04 20.77 -0.28
C MET A 350 2.90 19.34 -0.82
N PHE A 351 1.74 18.99 -1.38
CA PHE A 351 1.50 17.71 -2.06
C PHE A 351 1.89 17.72 -3.55
N GLU A 352 2.63 18.75 -3.99
CA GLU A 352 3.11 18.91 -5.37
C GLU A 352 2.01 18.85 -6.43
N GLU A 353 0.95 19.65 -6.27
CA GLU A 353 -0.16 19.77 -7.22
C GLU A 353 -0.86 18.42 -7.48
N PRO A 354 -1.43 17.78 -6.43
CA PRO A 354 -2.00 16.43 -6.55
C PRO A 354 -3.13 16.41 -7.58
N PHE A 355 -3.24 15.33 -8.37
CA PHE A 355 -4.24 15.24 -9.44
C PHE A 355 -5.67 14.94 -8.92
N VAL A 356 -5.81 14.63 -7.64
CA VAL A 356 -7.07 14.28 -6.95
C VAL A 356 -6.96 14.70 -5.48
N PHE A 357 -8.08 15.07 -4.88
CA PHE A 357 -8.15 15.50 -3.48
C PHE A 357 -9.29 14.76 -2.76
N HIS A 358 -9.03 14.24 -1.57
CA HIS A 358 -10.06 13.61 -0.74
C HIS A 358 -10.61 14.66 0.24
N MET A 359 -11.94 14.87 0.23
CA MET A 359 -12.60 15.84 1.11
C MET A 359 -13.34 15.17 2.29
N GLY A 360 -13.17 13.86 2.42
CA GLY A 360 -13.79 13.05 3.47
C GLY A 360 -15.29 12.98 3.33
N GLY A 361 -16.01 13.63 4.24
CA GLY A 361 -17.46 13.77 4.15
C GLY A 361 -18.20 12.52 4.60
N ASP A 362 -17.67 11.87 5.63
CA ASP A 362 -18.33 10.81 6.38
C ASP A 362 -18.99 11.34 7.66
N GLU A 363 -19.86 10.51 8.23
CA GLU A 363 -20.40 10.57 9.60
C GLU A 363 -20.92 11.93 10.14
N VAL A 364 -21.31 12.87 9.27
CA VAL A 364 -21.92 14.13 9.68
C VAL A 364 -23.19 13.91 10.51
N SER A 365 -23.15 14.43 11.73
CA SER A 365 -24.19 14.39 12.73
C SER A 365 -25.09 15.61 12.66
N VAL A 366 -26.35 15.35 12.30
CA VAL A 366 -27.45 16.32 12.41
C VAL A 366 -27.64 16.79 13.85
N SER A 367 -27.49 15.90 14.83
CA SER A 367 -27.65 16.22 16.26
C SER A 367 -26.60 17.23 16.74
N CYS A 368 -25.37 17.15 16.24
CA CYS A 368 -24.32 18.13 16.52
C CYS A 368 -24.72 19.52 16.01
N TRP A 369 -25.02 19.65 14.71
CA TRP A 369 -25.43 20.93 14.14
C TRP A 369 -26.70 21.49 14.77
N ASN A 370 -27.70 20.64 15.01
CA ASN A 370 -28.95 21.03 15.64
C ASN A 370 -28.80 21.38 17.13
N SER A 371 -27.61 21.22 17.72
CA SER A 371 -27.35 21.71 19.09
C SER A 371 -26.91 23.17 19.15
N SER A 372 -26.49 23.75 18.00
CA SER A 372 -26.04 25.14 17.90
C SER A 372 -27.23 26.08 17.66
N SER A 373 -27.48 26.98 18.61
CA SER A 373 -28.59 27.93 18.52
C SER A 373 -28.39 28.96 17.41
N GLU A 374 -27.15 29.31 17.14
CA GLU A 374 -26.69 30.23 16.12
C GLU A 374 -26.93 29.64 14.73
N LEU A 375 -26.56 28.37 14.55
CA LEU A 375 -26.77 27.65 13.29
C LEU A 375 -28.25 27.42 13.00
N GLN A 376 -29.05 27.05 14.02
CA GLN A 376 -30.51 26.96 13.90
C GLN A 376 -31.10 28.30 13.43
N GLN A 377 -30.70 29.41 14.05
CA GLN A 377 -31.19 30.74 13.68
C GLN A 377 -30.78 31.10 12.25
N TRP A 378 -29.55 30.79 11.85
CA TRP A 378 -29.07 31.03 10.49
C TRP A 378 -29.89 30.26 9.45
N MET A 379 -30.20 28.99 9.70
CA MET A 379 -31.04 28.16 8.83
C MET A 379 -32.47 28.73 8.72
N LEU A 380 -33.09 29.05 9.87
CA LEU A 380 -34.45 29.61 9.93
C LEU A 380 -34.56 30.97 9.22
N GLN A 381 -33.54 31.84 9.34
CA GLN A 381 -33.51 33.14 8.65
C GLN A 381 -33.45 33.01 7.12
N ARG A 382 -32.94 31.89 6.60
CA ARG A 382 -32.92 31.56 5.17
C ARG A 382 -34.21 30.85 4.70
N GLY A 383 -35.19 30.71 5.59
CA GLY A 383 -36.45 30.04 5.34
C GLY A 383 -36.35 28.51 5.30
N TRP A 384 -35.25 27.94 5.79
CA TRP A 384 -35.11 26.49 5.95
C TRP A 384 -35.78 26.08 7.27
N GLN A 385 -36.11 24.80 7.41
CA GLN A 385 -36.56 24.26 8.70
C GLN A 385 -35.38 23.58 9.41
N LEU A 386 -35.68 22.77 10.43
CA LEU A 386 -34.69 22.00 11.20
C LEU A 386 -34.95 20.50 11.06
N GLU A 387 -35.42 20.08 9.88
CA GLU A 387 -35.61 18.68 9.54
C GLU A 387 -34.33 18.12 8.89
N GLU A 388 -34.20 16.79 8.84
CA GLU A 388 -33.01 16.11 8.32
C GLU A 388 -32.64 16.60 6.90
N SER A 389 -33.62 16.79 6.02
CA SER A 389 -33.40 17.28 4.66
C SER A 389 -32.83 18.70 4.61
N ASP A 390 -33.16 19.56 5.59
CA ASP A 390 -32.59 20.90 5.68
C ASP A 390 -31.13 20.86 6.16
N PHE A 391 -30.77 19.91 7.03
CA PHE A 391 -29.38 19.68 7.40
C PHE A 391 -28.57 19.05 6.26
N MET A 392 -29.17 18.21 5.40
CA MET A 392 -28.52 17.77 4.17
C MET A 392 -28.32 18.93 3.19
N ARG A 393 -29.27 19.87 3.14
CA ARG A 393 -29.09 21.13 2.40
C ARG A 393 -27.97 22.00 2.99
N LEU A 394 -27.83 22.05 4.30
CA LEU A 394 -26.69 22.70 4.97
C LEU A 394 -25.36 22.02 4.62
N TRP A 395 -25.33 20.68 4.57
CA TRP A 395 -24.14 19.96 4.15
C TRP A 395 -23.82 20.20 2.66
N GLY A 396 -24.81 20.13 1.78
CA GLY A 396 -24.64 20.50 0.37
C GLY A 396 -24.09 21.93 0.21
N HIS A 397 -24.59 22.88 1.01
CA HIS A 397 -24.06 24.25 1.08
C HIS A 397 -22.59 24.29 1.51
N PHE A 398 -22.22 23.57 2.57
CA PHE A 398 -20.83 23.44 3.00
C PHE A 398 -19.94 22.89 1.88
N GLN A 399 -20.33 21.74 1.33
CA GLN A 399 -19.56 21.00 0.33
C GLN A 399 -19.36 21.82 -0.95
N GLU A 400 -20.38 22.52 -1.41
CA GLU A 400 -20.29 23.41 -2.58
C GLU A 400 -19.31 24.56 -2.31
N ASN A 401 -19.40 25.22 -1.16
CA ASN A 401 -18.51 26.34 -0.84
C ASN A 401 -17.06 25.86 -0.64
N ALA A 402 -16.84 24.74 0.04
CA ALA A 402 -15.53 24.13 0.19
C ALA A 402 -14.92 23.75 -1.18
N LEU A 403 -15.70 23.12 -2.06
CA LEU A 403 -15.26 22.82 -3.43
C LEU A 403 -14.91 24.08 -4.21
N GLN A 404 -15.68 25.16 -4.08
CA GLN A 404 -15.36 26.44 -4.72
C GLN A 404 -14.03 27.02 -4.22
N ARG A 405 -13.65 26.79 -2.95
CA ARG A 405 -12.35 27.22 -2.42
C ARG A 405 -11.21 26.38 -2.96
N TRP A 406 -11.39 25.07 -3.07
CA TRP A 406 -10.46 24.20 -3.75
C TRP A 406 -10.26 24.62 -5.23
N ASP A 407 -11.36 24.85 -5.96
CA ASP A 407 -11.33 25.24 -7.38
C ASP A 407 -10.66 26.60 -7.64
N LYS A 408 -10.56 27.49 -6.64
CA LYS A 408 -9.77 28.74 -6.74
C LYS A 408 -8.28 28.52 -6.57
N VAL A 409 -7.90 27.49 -5.82
CA VAL A 409 -6.52 27.17 -5.47
C VAL A 409 -5.89 26.29 -6.55
N ALA A 410 -6.60 25.23 -6.95
CA ALA A 410 -6.11 24.27 -7.92
C ALA A 410 -5.96 24.92 -9.32
N SER A 411 -4.98 24.46 -10.09
CA SER A 411 -4.76 24.91 -11.47
C SER A 411 -5.93 24.60 -12.41
N GLU A 412 -6.71 23.58 -12.08
CA GLU A 412 -7.86 23.10 -12.83
C GLU A 412 -8.89 22.43 -11.91
N LYS A 413 -10.03 22.03 -12.48
CA LYS A 413 -11.07 21.30 -11.73
C LYS A 413 -10.69 19.82 -11.57
N LEU A 414 -9.90 19.55 -10.53
CA LEU A 414 -9.33 18.22 -10.21
C LEU A 414 -10.31 17.32 -9.46
N PRO A 415 -10.53 16.04 -9.85
CA PRO A 415 -11.48 15.13 -9.20
C PRO A 415 -11.43 15.15 -7.66
N ILE A 416 -12.61 15.01 -7.06
CA ILE A 416 -12.78 14.98 -5.60
C ILE A 416 -13.25 13.59 -5.17
N ILE A 417 -12.71 13.07 -4.08
CA ILE A 417 -13.20 11.84 -3.46
C ILE A 417 -14.02 12.20 -2.21
N LEU A 418 -15.17 11.55 -2.03
CA LEU A 418 -15.96 11.56 -0.81
C LEU A 418 -16.26 10.13 -0.35
N TRP A 419 -16.33 9.91 0.95
CA TRP A 419 -16.82 8.65 1.52
C TRP A 419 -18.31 8.45 1.25
N THR A 420 -18.76 7.19 1.21
CA THR A 420 -20.19 6.89 1.30
C THR A 420 -20.77 7.43 2.59
N SER A 421 -21.79 8.27 2.50
CA SER A 421 -22.42 8.91 3.64
C SER A 421 -23.89 9.26 3.34
N ARG A 422 -24.54 9.98 4.25
CA ARG A 422 -25.92 10.44 4.01
C ARG A 422 -26.03 11.39 2.82
N LEU A 423 -24.98 12.18 2.53
CA LEU A 423 -24.96 13.08 1.37
C LEU A 423 -24.84 12.33 0.04
N THR A 424 -24.14 11.20 0.04
CA THR A 424 -24.00 10.33 -1.14
C THR A 424 -25.16 9.34 -1.31
N ASP A 425 -26.16 9.37 -0.42
CA ASP A 425 -27.36 8.55 -0.53
C ASP A 425 -28.41 9.22 -1.43
N VAL A 426 -29.31 8.40 -1.99
CA VAL A 426 -30.51 8.89 -2.67
C VAL A 426 -31.48 9.49 -1.64
N PRO A 427 -32.10 10.67 -1.91
CA PRO A 427 -32.02 11.45 -3.15
C PRO A 427 -30.87 12.47 -3.21
N TYR A 428 -30.19 12.73 -2.10
CA TYR A 428 -29.26 13.87 -1.95
C TYR A 428 -28.07 13.84 -2.92
N VAL A 429 -27.58 12.65 -3.27
CA VAL A 429 -26.51 12.50 -4.27
C VAL A 429 -26.86 13.14 -5.61
N ASP A 430 -28.14 13.07 -6.02
CA ASP A 430 -28.63 13.62 -7.29
C ASP A 430 -28.71 15.16 -7.27
N ASP A 431 -28.85 15.75 -6.08
CA ASP A 431 -29.00 17.20 -5.88
C ASP A 431 -27.66 17.91 -5.69
N TYR A 432 -26.67 17.26 -5.07
CA TYR A 432 -25.45 17.92 -4.62
C TYR A 432 -24.16 17.46 -5.30
N LEU A 433 -24.13 16.26 -5.89
CA LEU A 433 -22.89 15.66 -6.39
C LEU A 433 -22.94 15.42 -7.90
N ASP A 434 -21.98 15.99 -8.61
CA ASP A 434 -21.76 15.70 -10.03
C ASP A 434 -20.83 14.49 -10.19
N LYS A 435 -21.31 13.43 -10.86
CA LYS A 435 -20.56 12.20 -11.14
C LYS A 435 -19.24 12.41 -11.90
N ASP A 436 -19.13 13.51 -12.66
CA ASP A 436 -17.90 13.82 -13.41
C ASP A 436 -16.90 14.61 -12.55
N ARG A 437 -17.36 15.15 -11.40
CA ARG A 437 -16.54 15.85 -10.40
C ARG A 437 -16.13 14.93 -9.25
N TYR A 438 -17.02 14.05 -8.81
CA TYR A 438 -16.89 13.25 -7.59
C TYR A 438 -16.69 11.76 -7.87
N ILE A 439 -15.74 11.17 -7.15
CA ILE A 439 -15.50 9.74 -7.00
C ILE A 439 -16.01 9.36 -5.60
N ILE A 440 -16.69 8.23 -5.47
CA ILE A 440 -17.22 7.80 -4.16
C ILE A 440 -16.40 6.64 -3.61
N GLN A 441 -15.85 6.79 -2.41
CA GLN A 441 -15.15 5.74 -1.70
C GLN A 441 -16.13 4.96 -0.81
N ILE A 442 -16.35 3.70 -1.16
CA ILE A 442 -17.31 2.80 -0.52
C ILE A 442 -16.70 2.22 0.75
N TRP A 443 -17.25 2.55 1.91
CA TRP A 443 -16.91 1.83 3.14
C TRP A 443 -18.04 0.97 3.68
N THR A 444 -19.23 0.98 3.07
CA THR A 444 -20.33 0.02 3.38
C THR A 444 -19.90 -1.43 3.15
N LYS A 445 -20.74 -2.40 3.55
CA LYS A 445 -20.49 -3.81 3.16
C LYS A 445 -20.48 -3.96 1.64
N GLY A 446 -19.77 -4.98 1.16
CA GLY A 446 -19.71 -5.29 -0.28
C GLY A 446 -21.07 -5.62 -0.92
N ASP A 447 -22.06 -6.06 -0.13
CA ASP A 447 -23.41 -6.39 -0.60
C ASP A 447 -24.44 -5.26 -0.40
N ASP A 448 -23.99 -4.05 -0.03
CA ASP A 448 -24.88 -2.92 0.20
C ASP A 448 -25.52 -2.42 -1.11
N PRO A 449 -26.86 -2.29 -1.19
CA PRO A 449 -27.56 -1.82 -2.40
C PRO A 449 -27.11 -0.42 -2.86
N LYS A 450 -26.55 0.41 -1.98
CA LYS A 450 -26.01 1.73 -2.32
C LYS A 450 -24.93 1.66 -3.40
N ILE A 451 -24.15 0.58 -3.44
CA ILE A 451 -23.14 0.36 -4.47
C ILE A 451 -23.79 0.33 -5.85
N GLU A 452 -24.89 -0.43 -5.99
CA GLU A 452 -25.62 -0.51 -7.25
C GLU A 452 -26.28 0.84 -7.60
N ASP A 453 -26.85 1.54 -6.63
CA ASP A 453 -27.47 2.85 -6.82
C ASP A 453 -26.49 3.90 -7.35
N LEU A 454 -25.27 3.94 -6.81
CA LEU A 454 -24.20 4.86 -7.24
C LEU A 454 -23.67 4.51 -8.64
N LEU A 455 -23.43 3.22 -8.91
CA LEU A 455 -22.98 2.78 -10.24
C LEU A 455 -24.08 2.99 -11.31
N ASN A 456 -25.36 2.86 -10.95
CA ASN A 456 -26.48 3.18 -11.84
C ASN A 456 -26.53 4.67 -12.23
N ARG A 457 -26.06 5.54 -11.33
CA ARG A 457 -25.91 6.99 -11.57
C ARG A 457 -24.61 7.35 -12.29
N GLY A 458 -23.72 6.38 -12.50
CA GLY A 458 -22.49 6.54 -13.29
C GLY A 458 -21.32 7.13 -12.50
N PHE A 459 -21.36 7.09 -11.17
CA PHE A 459 -20.22 7.46 -10.34
C PHE A 459 -19.10 6.45 -10.46
N ASN A 460 -17.86 6.94 -10.48
CA ASN A 460 -16.70 6.07 -10.30
C ASN A 460 -16.54 5.72 -8.82
N LEU A 461 -16.17 4.47 -8.54
CA LEU A 461 -16.06 3.96 -7.17
C LEU A 461 -14.63 3.53 -6.83
N ILE A 462 -14.26 3.74 -5.57
CA ILE A 462 -13.12 3.12 -4.90
C ILE A 462 -13.67 2.26 -3.77
N PHE A 463 -13.31 0.97 -3.70
CA PHE A 463 -13.80 0.09 -2.63
C PHE A 463 -12.89 0.12 -1.40
N SER A 464 -13.50 0.26 -0.23
CA SER A 464 -12.92 0.08 1.10
C SER A 464 -13.94 -0.60 2.02
N ASN A 465 -14.73 -1.55 1.47
CA ASN A 465 -15.84 -2.16 2.19
C ASN A 465 -15.40 -2.77 3.53
N TYR A 466 -15.98 -2.29 4.64
CA TYR A 466 -15.46 -2.57 5.98
C TYR A 466 -15.43 -4.06 6.33
N ASP A 467 -16.27 -4.87 5.68
CA ASP A 467 -16.32 -6.30 5.94
C ASP A 467 -15.10 -7.06 5.36
N ALA A 468 -14.30 -6.46 4.48
CA ALA A 468 -13.09 -7.07 3.94
C ALA A 468 -11.83 -6.18 3.97
N LEU A 469 -11.96 -4.86 4.09
CA LEU A 469 -10.86 -3.93 3.84
C LEU A 469 -10.52 -3.00 5.02
N TYR A 470 -11.17 -3.15 6.17
CA TYR A 470 -10.82 -2.41 7.40
C TYR A 470 -9.82 -3.21 8.24
N PHE A 471 -8.57 -2.73 8.29
CA PHE A 471 -7.46 -3.43 8.90
C PHE A 471 -7.29 -3.14 10.40
N ASP A 472 -8.04 -2.19 10.92
CA ASP A 472 -8.23 -1.88 12.33
C ASP A 472 -9.18 -2.87 13.05
N CYS A 473 -10.00 -3.65 12.33
CA CYS A 473 -10.97 -4.56 12.95
C CYS A 473 -10.31 -5.74 13.70
N GLY A 474 -10.96 -6.19 14.77
CA GLY A 474 -10.65 -7.45 15.46
C GLY A 474 -9.99 -7.33 16.83
N PHE A 475 -9.72 -6.11 17.29
CA PHE A 475 -9.09 -5.85 18.59
C PHE A 475 -10.14 -5.56 19.68
N GLN A 476 -9.70 -5.39 20.92
CA GLN A 476 -10.58 -5.03 22.04
C GLN A 476 -11.20 -3.65 21.82
N GLY A 477 -12.36 -3.37 22.40
CA GLY A 477 -12.94 -2.02 22.35
C GLY A 477 -12.05 -1.00 23.06
N TRP A 478 -11.94 0.21 22.49
CA TRP A 478 -11.13 1.30 23.06
C TRP A 478 -11.95 2.27 23.93
N VAL A 479 -13.25 2.40 23.70
CA VAL A 479 -14.21 3.18 24.52
C VAL A 479 -15.13 2.33 25.40
N ALA A 480 -15.37 1.09 25.03
CA ALA A 480 -16.31 0.19 25.70
C ALA A 480 -15.72 -1.22 25.81
N ASP A 481 -16.22 -2.00 26.77
CA ASP A 481 -15.86 -3.41 26.94
C ASP A 481 -16.18 -4.24 25.67
N GLY A 482 -15.46 -5.33 25.47
CA GLY A 482 -15.66 -6.23 24.33
C GLY A 482 -14.66 -5.97 23.21
N HIS A 483 -15.12 -6.00 21.96
CA HIS A 483 -14.28 -5.80 20.78
C HIS A 483 -14.61 -4.47 20.10
N ASN A 484 -13.68 -3.98 19.27
CA ASN A 484 -13.95 -2.83 18.42
C ASN A 484 -15.07 -3.11 17.40
N TRP A 485 -15.66 -2.04 16.87
CA TRP A 485 -17.01 -2.06 16.27
C TRP A 485 -17.16 -2.99 15.06
N CYS A 486 -16.11 -3.16 14.26
CA CYS A 486 -16.13 -3.95 13.03
C CYS A 486 -15.51 -5.36 13.18
N SER A 487 -15.26 -5.81 14.40
CA SER A 487 -14.77 -7.16 14.69
C SER A 487 -15.66 -8.25 14.06
N PRO A 488 -15.09 -9.39 13.63
CA PRO A 488 -13.75 -9.94 13.96
C PRO A 488 -12.60 -9.44 13.09
N TYR A 489 -11.36 -9.86 13.43
CA TYR A 489 -10.17 -9.61 12.62
C TYR A 489 -10.33 -10.17 11.20
N ILE A 490 -9.99 -9.34 10.22
CA ILE A 490 -10.07 -9.70 8.80
C ILE A 490 -8.76 -10.38 8.38
N GLY A 491 -8.80 -11.69 8.16
CA GLY A 491 -7.66 -12.44 7.64
C GLY A 491 -7.39 -12.16 6.15
N TRP A 492 -6.13 -12.33 5.73
CA TRP A 492 -5.68 -12.09 4.35
C TRP A 492 -6.49 -12.88 3.30
N GLN A 493 -7.05 -14.02 3.69
CA GLN A 493 -7.91 -14.85 2.86
C GLN A 493 -9.18 -14.10 2.42
N LYS A 494 -9.83 -13.41 3.37
CA LYS A 494 -11.04 -12.62 3.10
C LYS A 494 -10.73 -11.40 2.23
N VAL A 495 -9.58 -10.78 2.46
CA VAL A 495 -9.07 -9.68 1.62
C VAL A 495 -8.84 -10.16 0.18
N TYR A 496 -8.19 -11.31 0.02
CA TYR A 496 -7.88 -11.89 -1.30
C TYR A 496 -9.15 -12.25 -2.09
N ASP A 497 -10.15 -12.84 -1.43
CA ASP A 497 -11.40 -13.27 -2.06
C ASP A 497 -12.40 -12.13 -2.30
N ASN A 498 -12.13 -10.90 -1.84
CA ASN A 498 -12.98 -9.72 -2.05
C ASN A 498 -12.90 -9.23 -3.52
N SER A 499 -13.66 -9.87 -4.42
CA SER A 499 -13.63 -9.58 -5.86
C SER A 499 -14.49 -8.37 -6.24
N LEU A 500 -13.83 -7.28 -6.63
CA LEU A 500 -14.47 -6.05 -7.12
C LEU A 500 -15.33 -6.30 -8.37
N SER A 501 -14.88 -7.19 -9.25
CA SER A 501 -15.67 -7.63 -10.42
C SER A 501 -16.98 -8.30 -10.02
N ALA A 502 -16.98 -9.07 -8.93
CA ALA A 502 -18.21 -9.66 -8.39
C ALA A 502 -19.11 -8.59 -7.74
N LEU A 503 -18.53 -7.65 -6.99
CA LEU A 503 -19.29 -6.58 -6.30
C LEU A 503 -19.95 -5.60 -7.29
N ALA A 504 -19.23 -5.20 -8.34
CA ALA A 504 -19.73 -4.21 -9.30
C ALA A 504 -20.43 -4.81 -10.53
N GLY A 505 -20.33 -6.14 -10.73
CA GLY A 505 -20.94 -6.86 -11.83
C GLY A 505 -20.60 -6.26 -13.20
N SER A 506 -21.62 -6.01 -14.03
CA SER A 506 -21.43 -5.46 -15.38
C SER A 506 -20.85 -4.05 -15.44
N LYS A 507 -20.79 -3.33 -14.31
CA LYS A 507 -20.31 -1.95 -14.20
C LYS A 507 -18.90 -1.84 -13.64
N VAL A 508 -18.14 -2.94 -13.56
CA VAL A 508 -16.75 -2.96 -13.07
C VAL A 508 -15.83 -1.91 -13.72
N LYS A 509 -16.10 -1.46 -14.94
CA LYS A 509 -15.33 -0.38 -15.60
C LYS A 509 -15.39 0.97 -14.89
N GLN A 510 -16.40 1.21 -14.06
CA GLN A 510 -16.51 2.41 -13.20
C GLN A 510 -15.74 2.25 -11.89
N VAL A 511 -15.29 1.03 -11.55
CA VAL A 511 -14.48 0.79 -10.36
C VAL A 511 -13.04 1.11 -10.67
N LEU A 512 -12.51 2.16 -10.04
CA LEU A 512 -11.11 2.54 -10.20
C LEU A 512 -10.17 1.53 -9.53
N GLY A 513 -10.64 0.94 -8.43
CA GLY A 513 -10.00 -0.14 -7.68
C GLY A 513 -10.41 -0.08 -6.21
N ALA A 514 -9.46 -0.28 -5.29
CA ALA A 514 -9.75 -0.35 -3.85
C ALA A 514 -8.60 0.16 -2.98
N GLU A 515 -8.93 0.45 -1.72
CA GLU A 515 -8.00 0.77 -0.65
C GLU A 515 -8.30 -0.04 0.61
N ALA A 516 -7.27 -0.61 1.23
CA ALA A 516 -7.38 -1.11 2.61
C ALA A 516 -7.21 0.06 3.58
N ALA A 517 -8.18 0.25 4.48
CA ALA A 517 -8.16 1.33 5.46
C ALA A 517 -7.51 0.85 6.77
N LEU A 518 -6.55 1.61 7.28
CA LEU A 518 -6.07 1.49 8.65
C LEU A 518 -6.45 2.77 9.39
N TRP A 519 -7.60 2.72 10.07
CA TRP A 519 -7.98 3.70 11.08
C TRP A 519 -7.14 3.48 12.34
N SER A 520 -6.74 4.58 12.98
CA SER A 520 -5.63 4.56 13.93
C SER A 520 -6.05 4.81 15.37
N GLU A 521 -7.32 4.58 15.75
CA GLU A 521 -7.75 4.64 17.16
C GLU A 521 -6.96 3.64 18.02
N GLN A 522 -6.50 2.54 17.42
CA GLN A 522 -5.76 1.45 18.09
C GLN A 522 -4.50 1.00 17.33
N ALA A 523 -3.89 1.91 16.57
CA ALA A 523 -2.63 1.67 15.86
C ALA A 523 -1.75 2.93 15.89
N ASP A 524 -0.44 2.73 16.01
CA ASP A 524 0.59 3.75 15.88
C ASP A 524 1.83 3.13 15.19
N ASP A 525 2.97 3.84 15.17
CA ASP A 525 4.25 3.39 14.62
C ASP A 525 4.62 1.94 14.99
N SER A 526 4.26 1.49 16.20
CA SER A 526 4.64 0.16 16.71
C SER A 526 3.82 -0.98 16.10
N ALA A 527 2.57 -0.69 15.73
CA ALA A 527 1.64 -1.68 15.19
C ALA A 527 1.57 -1.65 13.65
N LEU A 528 1.98 -0.53 13.03
CA LEU A 528 1.82 -0.22 11.60
C LEU A 528 2.09 -1.41 10.68
N ASP A 529 3.30 -1.95 10.74
CA ASP A 529 3.75 -2.99 9.82
C ASP A 529 2.89 -4.24 9.92
N SER A 530 2.56 -4.67 11.14
CA SER A 530 1.74 -5.86 11.38
C SER A 530 0.27 -5.67 11.00
N ARG A 531 -0.23 -4.42 11.02
CA ARG A 531 -1.60 -4.11 10.62
C ARG A 531 -1.76 -4.20 9.11
N PHE A 532 -0.84 -3.62 8.34
CA PHE A 532 -0.90 -3.70 6.89
C PHE A 532 -0.44 -5.05 6.36
N TRP A 533 0.68 -5.58 6.84
CA TRP A 533 1.41 -6.63 6.15
C TRP A 533 1.27 -7.98 6.84
N PRO A 534 0.99 -9.07 6.11
CA PRO A 534 0.92 -9.18 4.64
C PRO A 534 -0.51 -9.05 4.05
N ARG A 535 -1.51 -8.55 4.80
CA ARG A 535 -2.89 -8.45 4.31
C ARG A 535 -3.02 -7.50 3.11
N ALA A 536 -2.30 -6.39 3.09
CA ALA A 536 -2.24 -5.48 1.96
C ALA A 536 -1.63 -6.14 0.72
N SER A 537 -0.73 -7.13 0.87
CA SER A 537 -0.25 -7.93 -0.25
C SER A 537 -1.36 -8.75 -0.88
N ALA A 538 -2.33 -9.24 -0.10
CA ALA A 538 -3.52 -9.94 -0.64
C ALA A 538 -4.37 -9.00 -1.51
N LEU A 539 -4.59 -7.77 -1.03
CA LEU A 539 -5.26 -6.73 -1.81
C LEU A 539 -4.48 -6.41 -3.08
N ALA A 540 -3.15 -6.33 -3.00
CA ALA A 540 -2.30 -6.01 -4.14
C ALA A 540 -2.47 -7.01 -5.29
N GLU A 541 -2.50 -8.31 -5.01
CA GLU A 541 -2.75 -9.30 -6.07
C GLU A 541 -4.18 -9.27 -6.57
N ARG A 542 -5.18 -9.13 -5.69
CA ARG A 542 -6.57 -8.92 -6.10
C ARG A 542 -6.71 -7.75 -7.07
N LEU A 543 -6.04 -6.64 -6.83
CA LEU A 543 -6.13 -5.45 -7.68
C LEU A 543 -5.20 -5.47 -8.91
N TRP A 544 -4.14 -6.28 -8.87
CA TRP A 544 -3.23 -6.44 -9.99
C TRP A 544 -3.75 -7.47 -11.00
N THR A 545 -4.23 -8.63 -10.55
CA THR A 545 -4.62 -9.74 -11.44
C THR A 545 -6.11 -10.01 -11.52
N ASP A 546 -6.90 -9.51 -10.58
CA ASP A 546 -8.32 -9.87 -10.39
C ASP A 546 -8.60 -11.38 -10.60
N PRO A 547 -7.96 -12.24 -9.80
CA PRO A 547 -7.97 -13.68 -10.05
C PRO A 547 -9.36 -14.28 -9.83
N THR A 548 -9.73 -15.24 -10.67
CA THR A 548 -10.92 -16.08 -10.45
C THR A 548 -10.69 -17.18 -9.43
N ASP A 549 -9.42 -17.54 -9.21
CA ASP A 549 -9.00 -18.53 -8.23
C ASP A 549 -9.15 -17.98 -6.80
N SER A 550 -9.19 -18.89 -5.84
CA SER A 550 -9.35 -18.55 -4.42
C SER A 550 -8.02 -18.26 -3.75
N TRP A 551 -8.05 -17.72 -2.53
CA TRP A 551 -6.85 -17.56 -1.71
C TRP A 551 -6.04 -18.85 -1.52
N ARG A 552 -6.67 -20.03 -1.58
CA ARG A 552 -5.99 -21.33 -1.42
C ARG A 552 -4.95 -21.55 -2.50
N ASP A 553 -5.24 -21.11 -3.72
CA ASP A 553 -4.36 -21.24 -4.88
C ASP A 553 -3.16 -20.26 -4.78
N ALA A 554 -3.28 -19.24 -3.93
CA ALA A 554 -2.24 -18.25 -3.66
C ALA A 554 -1.44 -18.50 -2.37
N GLU A 555 -1.90 -19.42 -1.51
CA GLU A 555 -1.37 -19.65 -0.16
C GLU A 555 0.14 -19.90 -0.15
N SER A 556 0.64 -20.76 -1.04
CA SER A 556 2.05 -21.09 -1.15
C SER A 556 2.93 -19.86 -1.43
N ARG A 557 2.49 -19.01 -2.36
CA ARG A 557 3.22 -17.80 -2.77
C ARG A 557 3.10 -16.70 -1.72
N MET A 558 1.94 -16.57 -1.07
CA MET A 558 1.74 -15.60 0.02
C MET A 558 2.71 -15.88 1.18
N LEU A 559 2.88 -17.15 1.57
CA LEU A 559 3.82 -17.52 2.63
C LEU A 559 5.27 -17.17 2.27
N ILE A 560 5.68 -17.36 1.01
CA ILE A 560 7.02 -16.96 0.53
C ILE A 560 7.15 -15.43 0.50
N HIS A 561 6.12 -14.73 0.01
CA HIS A 561 6.10 -13.29 -0.08
C HIS A 561 6.16 -12.62 1.30
N ARG A 562 5.49 -13.17 2.32
CA ARG A 562 5.59 -12.66 3.69
C ARG A 562 7.03 -12.68 4.20
N GLU A 563 7.78 -13.75 3.95
CA GLU A 563 9.20 -13.79 4.34
C GLU A 563 10.03 -12.75 3.58
N ARG A 564 9.70 -12.50 2.31
CA ARG A 564 10.33 -11.42 1.53
C ARG A 564 10.10 -10.04 2.16
N LEU A 565 8.92 -9.76 2.71
CA LEU A 565 8.67 -8.52 3.46
C LEU A 565 9.57 -8.42 4.69
N VAL A 566 9.69 -9.50 5.47
CA VAL A 566 10.55 -9.58 6.67
C VAL A 566 12.03 -9.41 6.32
N GLU A 567 12.50 -10.03 5.24
CA GLU A 567 13.87 -9.87 4.72
C GLU A 567 14.19 -8.39 4.43
N ASN A 568 13.19 -7.62 3.99
CA ASN A 568 13.30 -6.20 3.67
C ASN A 568 12.96 -5.27 4.85
N GLY A 569 12.96 -5.79 6.08
CA GLY A 569 12.81 -4.97 7.28
C GLY A 569 11.37 -4.58 7.63
N ILE A 570 10.37 -5.16 6.95
CA ILE A 570 8.96 -4.97 7.28
C ILE A 570 8.57 -5.97 8.37
N ALA A 571 8.06 -5.51 9.51
CA ALA A 571 7.59 -6.36 10.59
C ALA A 571 6.19 -6.96 10.29
N ALA A 572 6.09 -7.66 9.16
CA ALA A 572 4.87 -8.28 8.69
C ALA A 572 4.37 -9.37 9.65
N ASP A 573 3.05 -9.43 9.86
CA ASP A 573 2.42 -10.40 10.73
C ASP A 573 2.66 -11.85 10.26
N SER A 574 2.69 -12.77 11.20
CA SER A 574 2.95 -14.19 10.93
C SER A 574 1.66 -14.90 10.53
N LEU A 575 1.61 -15.46 9.32
CA LEU A 575 0.42 -16.14 8.82
C LEU A 575 0.24 -17.56 9.35
N GLN A 576 1.33 -18.33 9.42
CA GLN A 576 1.32 -19.76 9.74
C GLN A 576 2.64 -20.16 10.40
N PRO A 577 2.70 -21.33 11.06
CA PRO A 577 3.97 -21.92 11.47
C PRO A 577 4.93 -22.03 10.28
N GLN A 578 6.19 -21.66 10.47
CA GLN A 578 7.24 -21.80 9.44
C GLN A 578 7.37 -23.25 8.93
N TRP A 579 6.94 -24.22 9.73
CA TRP A 579 6.85 -25.62 9.30
C TRP A 579 5.92 -25.81 8.08
N CYS A 580 4.78 -25.11 8.01
CA CYS A 580 3.86 -25.18 6.86
C CYS A 580 4.50 -24.62 5.58
N LEU A 581 5.23 -23.50 5.71
CA LEU A 581 6.05 -22.95 4.62
C LEU A 581 7.08 -23.98 4.11
N GLN A 582 7.67 -24.76 5.01
CA GLN A 582 8.69 -25.76 4.70
C GLN A 582 8.14 -27.14 4.28
N ASN A 583 6.84 -27.41 4.41
CA ASN A 583 6.21 -28.70 4.11
C ASN A 583 4.89 -28.45 3.39
N GLU A 584 4.99 -28.09 2.11
CA GLU A 584 3.85 -27.66 1.31
C GLU A 584 2.75 -28.73 1.21
N GLY A 585 1.51 -28.35 1.52
CA GLY A 585 0.35 -29.23 1.46
C GLY A 585 0.11 -30.05 2.73
N ASP A 586 1.00 -30.01 3.71
CA ASP A 586 0.86 -30.74 4.98
C ASP A 586 0.15 -29.94 6.08
N CYS A 587 -0.32 -28.72 5.77
CA CYS A 587 -1.18 -27.91 6.63
C CYS A 587 -2.58 -27.69 6.00
N PRO A 588 -3.32 -28.77 5.63
CA PRO A 588 -4.63 -28.62 5.02
C PRO A 588 -5.66 -28.12 6.03
N ASN A 589 -6.76 -27.53 5.52
CA ASN A 589 -7.98 -27.45 6.32
C ASN A 589 -8.51 -28.87 6.49
N LEU A 590 -8.66 -29.34 7.72
CA LEU A 590 -9.30 -30.63 8.03
C LEU A 590 -10.80 -30.47 8.32
N LEU A 591 -11.40 -29.36 7.89
CA LEU A 591 -12.81 -29.02 8.12
C LEU A 591 -13.58 -28.92 6.81
#